data_AF-A0A7X7DK52-F1
#
_entry.id   AF-A0A7X7DK52-F1
#
_cell.length_a   1.000
_cell.length_b   1.000
_cell.length_c   1.000
_cell.angle_alpha   90.00
_cell.angle_beta   90.00
_cell.angle_gamma   90.00
#
_symmetry.space_group_name_H-M   'P 1'
#
loop_
_entity.id
_entity.type
_entity.pdbx_description
1 polymer ?
#
loop_
_entity_poly.entity_id
_entity_poly.type
_entity_poly.pdbx_seq_one_letter_code
_entity_poly.pdbx_strand_id
1 'polypeptide(L)'
;MKHTLRFLCAVLFFTLIPAGSQSFAASKGIVTITDKGTHFEVQQDYTQSTSRFEMGEHLYEQILLSIPEYENLIDSYLAELFPSPEIYTFMLSRVDDIKPQIPVQYRDEIDGMCSKASGTQTVAGDGKLSADEIYLMQLLPDVARTTECSGISVFGSRSASGSLMTARILDWYEGSKNQLAQIQSVTTVKYGTKSLCMIGYLGFVGVLTAFNSDGVFAGILDSPSESPYSSTNKRSYINDIRLALENYGTVADVASFLSDTLRKYTFNHLVLLSDKNSAGVLENNFSGTGLNIHRALRTDTSTLNPGITWGFNNAVATVNSFLLSGNLDNHTSFSFNTDRWESFKNELQRCGDDVTMDELKQIVSYVNADGPQTPSDSDLYNLSTQHIVLFQPSDFHVEVSFRPKQGDLPQTPVFETIPVNFMANKVFRTRLAQSKSMLRNGSLMVSLDGSNSIMFKLSQPSMITIQLFDALGREVRSDFLGQLSAGVHNRKYSTGELAGGMYYYSVKEQGSNTFK
;
A
#
# COMPACT_ATOMS: atom_id res chain seq x y z
N MET A 1 -2.23 -78.92 -5.42
CA MET A 1 -3.07 -78.01 -6.24
C MET A 1 -3.73 -77.00 -5.29
N LYS A 2 -3.25 -75.75 -5.39
CA LYS A 2 -3.83 -74.45 -4.99
C LYS A 2 -4.87 -74.42 -3.84
N HIS A 3 -4.41 -73.99 -2.66
CA HIS A 3 -5.27 -73.36 -1.64
C HIS A 3 -5.31 -71.85 -1.87
N THR A 4 -6.50 -71.32 -2.09
CA THR A 4 -6.82 -69.90 -2.28
C THR A 4 -7.06 -69.25 -0.92
N LEU A 5 -6.12 -68.43 -0.44
CA LEU A 5 -6.27 -67.60 0.75
C LEU A 5 -6.83 -66.23 0.30
N ARG A 6 -8.07 -65.92 0.71
CA ARG A 6 -8.70 -64.61 0.48
C ARG A 6 -8.24 -63.63 1.56
N PHE A 7 -7.49 -62.60 1.16
CA PHE A 7 -7.20 -61.43 2.00
C PHE A 7 -8.40 -60.48 1.97
N LEU A 8 -8.94 -60.16 3.15
CA LEU A 8 -9.96 -59.15 3.35
C LEU A 8 -9.24 -57.80 3.56
N CYS A 9 -9.17 -56.96 2.53
CA CYS A 9 -8.71 -55.57 2.69
C CYS A 9 -9.84 -54.74 3.30
N ALA A 10 -9.68 -54.35 4.57
CA ALA A 10 -10.48 -53.30 5.18
C ALA A 10 -10.05 -51.94 4.59
N VAL A 11 -10.89 -51.36 3.74
CA VAL A 11 -10.73 -49.99 3.26
C VAL A 11 -11.26 -49.06 4.36
N LEU A 12 -10.33 -48.48 5.12
CA LEU A 12 -10.61 -47.37 6.03
C LEU A 12 -10.77 -46.10 5.19
N PHE A 13 -12.02 -45.67 5.00
CA PHE A 13 -12.33 -44.33 4.52
C PHE A 13 -11.98 -43.32 5.62
N PHE A 14 -10.78 -42.74 5.55
CA PHE A 14 -10.51 -41.47 6.21
C PHE A 14 -11.22 -40.38 5.41
N THR A 15 -12.32 -39.88 5.97
CA THR A 15 -12.90 -38.62 5.53
C THR A 15 -11.93 -37.51 5.92
N LEU A 16 -11.22 -36.97 4.93
CA LEU A 16 -10.48 -35.72 5.08
C LEU A 16 -11.50 -34.61 5.36
N ILE A 17 -11.65 -34.25 6.63
CA ILE A 17 -12.30 -33.01 7.02
C ILE A 17 -11.31 -31.90 6.63
N PRO A 18 -11.66 -30.97 5.72
CA PRO A 18 -10.81 -29.83 5.45
C PRO A 18 -10.57 -29.08 6.76
N ALA A 19 -9.31 -28.75 7.04
CA ALA A 19 -8.91 -28.00 8.22
C ALA A 19 -9.77 -26.73 8.31
N GLY A 20 -10.67 -26.69 9.30
CA GLY A 20 -11.54 -25.56 9.51
C GLY A 20 -10.73 -24.32 9.82
N SER A 21 -11.05 -23.20 9.17
CA SER A 21 -10.49 -21.88 9.47
C SER A 21 -10.62 -21.59 10.97
N GLN A 22 -9.49 -21.43 11.67
CA GLN A 22 -9.50 -20.99 13.06
C GLN A 22 -9.60 -19.46 13.09
N SER A 23 -10.67 -18.96 13.70
CA SER A 23 -10.84 -17.53 13.97
C SER A 23 -10.50 -17.28 15.43
N PHE A 24 -9.47 -16.47 15.67
CA PHE A 24 -9.11 -16.02 17.01
C PHE A 24 -9.76 -14.66 17.24
N ALA A 25 -10.84 -14.65 18.01
CA ALA A 25 -11.55 -13.43 18.37
C ALA A 25 -11.37 -13.16 19.87
N ALA A 26 -10.43 -12.28 20.24
CA ALA A 26 -10.37 -11.73 21.59
C ALA A 26 -9.73 -10.33 21.65
N SER A 27 -10.47 -9.30 21.26
CA SER A 27 -10.54 -7.96 21.89
C SER A 27 -11.59 -7.11 21.14
N LYS A 28 -12.80 -6.94 21.70
CA LYS A 28 -13.91 -6.08 21.20
C LYS A 28 -14.25 -6.08 19.67
N GLY A 29 -13.70 -6.98 18.85
CA GLY A 29 -13.84 -6.92 17.38
C GLY A 29 -13.09 -5.76 16.72
N ILE A 30 -12.13 -5.13 17.40
CA ILE A 30 -11.35 -3.99 16.87
C ILE A 30 -10.28 -4.48 15.90
N VAL A 31 -9.58 -5.57 16.26
CA VAL A 31 -8.71 -6.32 15.36
C VAL A 31 -9.21 -7.76 15.28
N THR A 32 -9.26 -8.31 14.06
CA THR A 32 -9.48 -9.74 13.85
C THR A 32 -8.44 -10.28 12.89
N ILE A 33 -7.87 -11.45 13.20
CA ILE A 33 -6.96 -12.18 12.32
C ILE A 33 -7.56 -13.57 12.08
N THR A 34 -7.65 -13.97 10.81
CA THR A 34 -8.12 -15.30 10.40
C THR A 34 -7.10 -15.93 9.47
N ASP A 35 -6.59 -17.10 9.81
CA ASP A 35 -5.73 -17.89 8.91
C ASP A 35 -6.58 -18.54 7.82
N LYS A 36 -6.29 -18.23 6.56
CA LYS A 36 -6.91 -18.83 5.36
C LYS A 36 -6.12 -20.01 4.81
N GLY A 37 -5.01 -20.37 5.45
CA GLY A 37 -4.06 -21.37 4.96
C GLY A 37 -2.97 -20.72 4.13
N THR A 38 -3.32 -19.97 3.09
CA THR A 38 -2.34 -19.30 2.18
C THR A 38 -1.91 -17.93 2.67
N HIS A 39 -2.77 -17.23 3.40
CA HIS A 39 -2.53 -15.90 3.96
C HIS A 39 -3.38 -15.67 5.22
N PHE A 40 -3.12 -14.58 5.93
CA PHE A 40 -3.98 -14.08 7.00
C PHE A 40 -4.91 -12.98 6.49
N GLU A 41 -6.22 -13.13 6.70
CA GLU A 41 -7.15 -12.00 6.60
C GLU A 41 -7.12 -11.22 7.91
N VAL A 42 -6.78 -9.93 7.82
CA VAL A 42 -6.70 -9.01 8.96
C VAL A 42 -7.74 -7.92 8.77
N GLN A 43 -8.48 -7.59 9.83
CA GLN A 43 -9.32 -6.39 9.87
C GLN A 43 -8.86 -5.50 11.01
N GLN A 44 -8.71 -4.21 10.73
CA GLN A 44 -8.50 -3.16 11.72
C GLN A 44 -9.66 -2.17 11.61
N ASP A 45 -10.47 -2.06 12.67
CA ASP A 45 -11.66 -1.22 12.67
C ASP A 45 -11.50 0.02 13.57
N TYR A 46 -11.12 1.14 12.95
CA TYR A 46 -11.00 2.43 13.63
C TYR A 46 -12.34 3.13 13.88
N THR A 47 -13.49 2.54 13.50
CA THR A 47 -14.80 3.15 13.75
C THR A 47 -15.23 3.09 15.22
N GLN A 48 -14.53 2.33 16.04
CA GLN A 48 -14.86 2.07 17.44
C GLN A 48 -14.13 3.00 18.43
N SER A 49 -13.70 4.19 17.96
CA SER A 49 -12.99 5.21 18.76
C SER A 49 -11.69 4.75 19.41
N THR A 50 -10.98 3.83 18.76
CA THR A 50 -9.65 3.35 19.18
C THR A 50 -8.56 4.32 18.71
N SER A 51 -7.63 4.66 19.60
CA SER A 51 -6.44 5.43 19.22
C SER A 51 -5.48 4.60 18.35
N ARG A 52 -4.54 5.25 17.68
CA ARG A 52 -3.52 4.54 16.86
C ARG A 52 -2.66 3.62 17.70
N PHE A 53 -2.24 4.10 18.88
CA PHE A 53 -1.47 3.32 19.84
C PHE A 53 -2.23 2.07 20.29
N GLU A 54 -3.49 2.21 20.73
CA GLU A 54 -4.31 1.05 21.13
C GLU A 54 -4.57 0.08 19.97
N MET A 55 -4.69 0.58 18.72
CA MET A 55 -4.78 -0.33 17.57
C MET A 55 -3.51 -1.14 17.40
N GLY A 56 -2.33 -0.52 17.56
CA GLY A 56 -1.03 -1.19 17.54
C GLY A 56 -0.94 -2.29 18.59
N GLU A 57 -1.35 -1.98 19.83
CA GLU A 57 -1.42 -2.93 20.94
C GLU A 57 -2.30 -4.14 20.58
N HIS A 58 -3.53 -3.89 20.15
CA HIS A 58 -4.47 -4.95 19.80
C HIS A 58 -4.00 -5.77 18.60
N LEU A 59 -3.38 -5.12 17.60
CA LEU A 59 -2.84 -5.81 16.45
C LEU A 59 -1.76 -6.81 16.88
N TYR A 60 -0.77 -6.35 17.64
CA TYR A 60 0.33 -7.22 18.06
C TYR A 60 -0.14 -8.35 19.00
N GLU A 61 -1.04 -8.05 19.93
CA GLU A 61 -1.67 -9.07 20.79
C GLU A 61 -2.39 -10.15 19.95
N GLN A 62 -3.18 -9.76 18.95
CA GLN A 62 -3.85 -10.75 18.09
C GLN A 62 -2.85 -11.53 17.22
N ILE A 63 -1.74 -10.92 16.81
CA ILE A 63 -0.67 -11.60 16.06
C ILE A 63 -0.08 -12.72 16.92
N LEU A 64 0.31 -12.42 18.16
CA LEU A 64 0.87 -13.42 19.08
C LEU A 64 -0.13 -14.53 19.43
N LEU A 65 -1.43 -14.22 19.47
CA LEU A 65 -2.47 -15.24 19.64
C LEU A 65 -2.61 -16.14 18.42
N SER A 66 -2.48 -15.58 17.21
CA SER A 66 -2.64 -16.31 15.95
C SER A 66 -1.39 -17.11 15.57
N ILE A 67 -0.21 -16.59 15.92
CA ILE A 67 1.10 -17.16 15.63
C ILE A 67 1.97 -17.00 16.90
N PRO A 68 1.91 -17.94 17.86
CA PRO A 68 2.69 -17.85 19.10
C PRO A 68 4.21 -17.71 18.89
N GLU A 69 4.71 -18.21 17.77
CA GLU A 69 6.14 -18.16 17.37
C GLU A 69 6.47 -16.93 16.49
N TYR A 70 5.58 -15.93 16.38
CA TYR A 70 5.77 -14.79 15.49
C TYR A 70 7.06 -14.03 15.74
N GLU A 71 7.40 -13.78 17.00
CA GLU A 71 8.63 -13.05 17.33
C GLU A 71 9.88 -13.81 16.89
N ASN A 72 9.97 -15.08 17.25
CA ASN A 72 11.05 -15.98 16.84
C ASN A 72 11.17 -16.07 15.31
N LEU A 73 10.04 -16.12 14.61
CA LEU A 73 10.01 -16.13 13.15
C LEU A 73 10.64 -14.87 12.55
N ILE A 74 10.19 -13.68 12.97
CA ILE A 74 10.70 -12.40 12.44
C ILE A 74 12.15 -12.17 12.87
N ASP A 75 12.48 -12.44 14.13
CA ASP A 75 13.82 -12.25 14.67
C ASP A 75 14.83 -13.12 13.90
N SER A 76 14.50 -14.39 13.66
CA SER A 76 15.35 -15.28 12.86
C SER A 76 15.52 -14.79 11.41
N TYR A 77 14.50 -14.13 10.84
CA TYR A 77 14.58 -13.54 9.50
C TYR A 77 15.48 -12.29 9.48
N LEU A 78 15.37 -11.42 10.49
CA LEU A 78 16.23 -10.24 10.63
C LEU A 78 17.70 -10.64 10.87
N ALA A 79 17.94 -11.64 11.72
CA ALA A 79 19.27 -12.19 11.97
C ALA A 79 19.91 -12.78 10.70
N GLU A 80 19.10 -13.41 9.85
CA GLU A 80 19.54 -13.95 8.56
C GLU A 80 19.90 -12.84 7.55
N LEU A 81 19.08 -11.79 7.46
CA LEU A 81 19.34 -10.64 6.61
C LEU A 81 20.60 -9.86 7.01
N PHE A 82 20.87 -9.80 8.32
CA PHE A 82 21.94 -8.99 8.89
C PHE A 82 22.83 -9.85 9.81
N PRO A 83 23.58 -10.82 9.25
CA PRO A 83 24.27 -11.85 10.03
C PRO A 83 25.49 -11.32 10.82
N SER A 84 25.93 -10.09 10.56
CA SER A 84 27.03 -9.45 11.28
C SER A 84 26.47 -8.40 12.26
N PRO A 85 26.96 -8.35 13.52
CA PRO A 85 26.56 -7.32 14.48
C PRO A 85 26.75 -5.89 13.97
N GLU A 86 27.79 -5.65 13.16
CA GLU A 86 28.09 -4.34 12.59
C GLU A 86 27.05 -3.93 11.55
N ILE A 87 26.67 -4.84 10.64
CA ILE A 87 25.60 -4.59 9.66
C ILE A 87 24.28 -4.38 10.36
N TYR A 88 23.97 -5.22 11.36
CA TYR A 88 22.74 -5.13 12.13
C TYR A 88 22.60 -3.77 12.84
N THR A 89 23.64 -3.38 13.59
CA THR A 89 23.70 -2.07 14.26
C THR A 89 23.62 -0.91 13.26
N PHE A 90 24.21 -1.07 12.07
CA PHE A 90 24.14 -0.06 11.02
C PHE A 90 22.73 0.08 10.41
N MET A 91 21.95 -1.01 10.30
CA MET A 91 20.56 -0.91 9.86
C MET A 91 19.68 -0.26 10.92
N LEU A 92 19.91 -0.55 12.20
CA LEU A 92 19.23 0.12 13.31
C LEU A 92 19.52 1.64 13.34
N SER A 93 20.74 2.08 13.03
CA SER A 93 21.00 3.52 12.96
C SER A 93 20.24 4.21 11.81
N ARG A 94 19.97 3.50 10.71
CA ARG A 94 19.09 4.03 9.64
C ARG A 94 17.64 4.12 10.11
N VAL A 95 17.18 3.17 10.93
CA VAL A 95 15.86 3.23 11.57
C VAL A 95 15.74 4.49 12.43
N ASP A 96 16.75 4.77 13.26
CA ASP A 96 16.78 5.96 14.12
C ASP A 96 16.71 7.27 13.32
N ASP A 97 17.39 7.33 12.18
CA ASP A 97 17.34 8.47 11.27
C ASP A 97 15.95 8.73 10.69
N ILE A 98 15.21 7.66 10.36
CA ILE A 98 13.93 7.72 9.64
C ILE A 98 12.74 7.84 10.59
N LYS A 99 12.78 7.18 11.76
CA LYS A 99 11.68 7.10 12.74
C LYS A 99 11.06 8.47 13.10
N PRO A 100 11.83 9.56 13.32
CA PRO A 100 11.26 10.88 13.59
C PRO A 100 10.40 11.45 12.46
N GLN A 101 10.64 11.01 11.21
CA GLN A 101 10.00 11.50 10.00
C GLN A 101 8.73 10.72 9.62
N ILE A 102 8.51 9.56 10.24
CA ILE A 102 7.28 8.76 10.06
C ILE A 102 6.07 9.61 10.50
N PRO A 103 4.97 9.66 9.71
CA PRO A 103 3.74 10.30 10.14
C PRO A 103 3.31 9.81 11.53
N VAL A 104 3.01 10.75 12.44
CA VAL A 104 2.81 10.46 13.86
C VAL A 104 1.78 9.34 14.09
N GLN A 105 0.71 9.30 13.30
CA GLN A 105 -0.32 8.29 13.42
C GLN A 105 0.18 6.85 13.17
N TYR A 106 1.19 6.66 12.32
CA TYR A 106 1.77 5.34 12.07
C TYR A 106 2.88 5.03 13.07
N ARG A 107 3.61 6.06 13.51
CA ARG A 107 4.57 5.91 14.61
C ARG A 107 3.86 5.46 15.89
N ASP A 108 2.73 6.08 16.22
CA ASP A 108 1.92 5.70 17.38
C ASP A 108 1.39 4.25 17.26
N GLU A 109 0.95 3.84 16.07
CA GLU A 109 0.52 2.45 15.78
C GLU A 109 1.68 1.46 15.98
N ILE A 110 2.88 1.78 15.48
CA ILE A 110 4.07 0.95 15.69
C ILE A 110 4.50 0.94 17.17
N ASP A 111 4.48 2.09 17.85
CA ASP A 111 4.82 2.19 19.27
C ASP A 111 3.86 1.36 20.15
N GLY A 112 2.59 1.28 19.76
CA GLY A 112 1.61 0.38 20.38
C GLY A 112 1.96 -1.09 20.19
N MET A 113 2.45 -1.49 19.01
CA MET A 113 2.96 -2.85 18.81
C MET A 113 4.19 -3.11 19.70
N CYS A 114 5.12 -2.15 19.75
CA CYS A 114 6.32 -2.22 20.57
C CYS A 114 6.03 -2.37 22.06
N SER A 115 4.93 -1.80 22.58
CA SER A 115 4.56 -1.93 24.00
C SER A 115 4.18 -3.37 24.40
N LYS A 116 3.90 -4.23 23.42
CA LYS A 116 3.49 -5.63 23.60
C LYS A 116 4.58 -6.64 23.23
N ALA A 117 5.69 -6.18 22.68
CA ALA A 117 6.83 -7.01 22.34
C ALA A 117 7.46 -7.65 23.58
N SER A 118 7.89 -8.90 23.48
CA SER A 118 8.45 -9.62 24.65
C SER A 118 9.95 -9.38 24.85
N GLY A 119 10.66 -8.87 23.83
CA GLY A 119 12.08 -8.56 23.86
C GLY A 119 12.36 -7.23 24.57
N THR A 120 13.28 -7.27 25.54
CA THR A 120 13.74 -6.06 26.26
C THR A 120 15.14 -5.60 25.85
N GLN A 121 15.82 -6.39 25.03
CA GLN A 121 17.14 -6.11 24.47
C GLN A 121 17.08 -6.32 22.97
N THR A 122 17.82 -5.52 22.21
CA THR A 122 17.93 -5.62 20.76
C THR A 122 19.05 -6.58 20.42
N VAL A 123 18.73 -7.87 20.25
CA VAL A 123 19.69 -8.95 20.03
C VAL A 123 19.18 -9.86 18.91
N ALA A 124 19.82 -9.77 17.74
CA ALA A 124 19.46 -10.59 16.60
C ALA A 124 19.57 -12.09 16.91
N GLY A 125 18.51 -12.84 16.64
CA GLY A 125 18.46 -14.30 16.72
C GLY A 125 18.21 -14.86 18.12
N ASP A 126 17.79 -14.05 19.09
CA ASP A 126 17.46 -14.50 20.45
C ASP A 126 16.04 -15.07 20.60
N GLY A 127 15.26 -15.05 19.52
CA GLY A 127 13.90 -15.56 19.43
C GLY A 127 12.82 -14.58 19.88
N LYS A 128 13.18 -13.32 20.17
CA LYS A 128 12.27 -12.28 20.64
C LYS A 128 12.43 -11.02 19.80
N LEU A 129 11.40 -10.17 19.82
CA LEU A 129 11.48 -8.86 19.19
C LEU A 129 11.52 -7.76 20.24
N SER A 130 12.50 -6.89 20.13
CA SER A 130 12.57 -5.59 20.78
C SER A 130 11.78 -4.52 20.00
N ALA A 131 11.59 -3.36 20.63
CA ALA A 131 10.99 -2.21 19.96
C ALA A 131 11.77 -1.80 18.69
N ASP A 132 13.10 -1.86 18.73
CA ASP A 132 13.94 -1.46 17.60
C ASP A 132 13.85 -2.48 16.44
N GLU A 133 13.76 -3.77 16.75
CA GLU A 133 13.53 -4.84 15.77
C GLU A 133 12.17 -4.73 15.08
N ILE A 134 11.13 -4.35 15.83
CA ILE A 134 9.82 -4.06 15.24
C ILE A 134 9.95 -2.91 14.25
N TYR A 135 10.58 -1.79 14.63
CA TYR A 135 10.81 -0.69 13.70
C TYR A 135 11.68 -1.07 12.50
N LEU A 136 12.72 -1.90 12.70
CA LEU A 136 13.55 -2.43 11.64
C LEU A 136 12.74 -3.22 10.63
N MET A 137 11.83 -4.09 11.10
CA MET A 137 10.92 -4.81 10.23
C MET A 137 9.99 -3.84 9.48
N GLN A 138 9.40 -2.84 10.15
CA GLN A 138 8.49 -1.86 9.51
C GLN A 138 9.17 -1.01 8.43
N LEU A 139 10.46 -0.73 8.58
CA LEU A 139 11.25 0.11 7.68
C LEU A 139 12.18 -0.70 6.76
N LEU A 140 12.00 -2.02 6.69
CA LEU A 140 12.90 -2.89 5.94
C LEU A 140 13.07 -2.48 4.46
N PRO A 141 12.01 -2.09 3.72
CA PRO A 141 12.17 -1.52 2.37
C PRO A 141 13.04 -0.26 2.36
N ASP A 142 12.84 0.63 3.34
CA ASP A 142 13.57 1.89 3.41
C ASP A 142 15.04 1.70 3.75
N VAL A 143 15.38 0.79 4.66
CA VAL A 143 16.76 0.66 5.17
C VAL A 143 17.60 -0.37 4.44
N ALA A 144 17.02 -1.47 3.96
CA ALA A 144 17.76 -2.58 3.36
C ALA A 144 17.60 -2.66 1.84
N ARG A 145 16.43 -2.27 1.31
CA ARG A 145 16.10 -2.25 -0.13
C ARG A 145 16.33 -3.61 -0.80
N THR A 146 15.72 -4.65 -0.24
CA THR A 146 15.86 -6.04 -0.70
C THR A 146 14.76 -6.45 -1.68
N THR A 147 14.12 -5.49 -2.35
CA THR A 147 12.95 -5.75 -3.20
C THR A 147 13.23 -5.53 -4.67
N GLU A 148 12.84 -6.51 -5.47
CA GLU A 148 12.75 -6.43 -6.93
C GLU A 148 11.27 -6.55 -7.28
N CYS A 149 10.76 -5.77 -8.22
CA CYS A 149 9.33 -5.72 -8.47
C CYS A 149 9.07 -5.48 -9.94
N SER A 150 7.86 -5.79 -10.36
CA SER A 150 7.39 -5.38 -11.67
C SER A 150 5.87 -5.23 -11.69
N GLY A 151 5.33 -4.68 -12.76
CA GLY A 151 3.89 -4.63 -12.92
C GLY A 151 3.45 -3.97 -14.22
N ILE A 152 2.16 -4.10 -14.50
CA ILE A 152 1.54 -3.67 -15.74
C ILE A 152 0.11 -3.22 -15.46
N SER A 153 -0.34 -2.20 -16.18
CA SER A 153 -1.75 -1.83 -16.26
C SER A 153 -2.20 -1.82 -17.71
N VAL A 154 -3.35 -2.43 -17.99
CA VAL A 154 -3.99 -2.46 -19.29
C VAL A 154 -5.24 -1.58 -19.23
N PHE A 155 -5.38 -0.66 -20.18
CA PHE A 155 -6.47 0.30 -20.17
C PHE A 155 -7.75 -0.29 -20.74
N GLY A 156 -8.89 0.34 -20.47
CA GLY A 156 -10.19 -0.10 -20.97
C GLY A 156 -10.26 -0.28 -22.49
N SER A 157 -9.49 0.49 -23.26
CA SER A 157 -9.41 0.36 -24.72
C SER A 157 -8.63 -0.87 -25.21
N ARG A 158 -7.99 -1.62 -24.31
CA ARG A 158 -7.27 -2.86 -24.59
C ARG A 158 -7.76 -4.04 -23.74
N SER A 159 -8.78 -3.84 -22.91
CA SER A 159 -9.31 -4.90 -22.06
C SER A 159 -10.67 -5.38 -22.54
N ALA A 160 -10.89 -6.69 -22.44
CA ALA A 160 -12.17 -7.33 -22.79
C ALA A 160 -13.36 -6.83 -21.97
N SER A 161 -13.10 -6.35 -20.75
CA SER A 161 -14.14 -5.76 -19.89
C SER A 161 -14.43 -4.29 -20.18
N GLY A 162 -13.64 -3.64 -21.05
CA GLY A 162 -13.67 -2.19 -21.24
C GLY A 162 -13.21 -1.40 -20.01
N SER A 163 -12.70 -2.07 -18.96
CA SER A 163 -12.26 -1.48 -17.70
C SER A 163 -10.76 -1.59 -17.53
N LEU A 164 -10.16 -0.62 -16.84
CA LEU A 164 -8.74 -0.69 -16.49
C LEU A 164 -8.48 -1.88 -15.56
N MET A 165 -7.42 -2.65 -15.84
CA MET A 165 -6.92 -3.74 -14.99
C MET A 165 -5.44 -3.52 -14.71
N THR A 166 -5.01 -3.81 -13.48
CA THR A 166 -3.61 -3.67 -13.05
C THR A 166 -3.13 -4.95 -12.42
N ALA A 167 -1.87 -5.31 -12.66
CA ALA A 167 -1.19 -6.39 -11.99
C ALA A 167 0.19 -5.94 -11.47
N ARG A 168 0.58 -6.39 -10.28
CA ARG A 168 1.87 -6.10 -9.65
C ARG A 168 2.47 -7.39 -9.10
N ILE A 169 3.76 -7.55 -9.32
CA ILE A 169 4.59 -8.67 -8.84
C ILE A 169 5.56 -8.11 -7.79
N LEU A 170 5.53 -8.69 -6.59
CA LEU A 170 6.55 -8.45 -5.56
C LEU A 170 7.55 -9.59 -5.54
N ASP A 171 8.81 -9.26 -5.77
CA ASP A 171 9.94 -10.13 -5.50
C ASP A 171 10.66 -9.61 -4.25
N TRP A 172 10.84 -10.48 -3.28
CA TRP A 172 11.52 -10.18 -2.02
C TRP A 172 12.12 -11.47 -1.51
N TYR A 173 13.34 -11.38 -1.00
CA TYR A 173 13.96 -12.46 -0.25
C TYR A 173 13.11 -12.99 0.92
N GLU A 174 12.66 -14.23 0.81
CA GLU A 174 11.75 -14.90 1.73
C GLU A 174 12.38 -15.37 3.05
N GLY A 175 13.71 -15.46 3.11
CA GLY A 175 14.47 -16.13 4.17
C GLY A 175 14.66 -17.64 3.90
N SER A 176 15.74 -18.24 4.41
CA SER A 176 16.08 -19.65 4.16
C SER A 176 15.02 -20.67 4.59
N LYS A 177 14.10 -20.27 5.47
CA LYS A 177 12.97 -21.09 5.94
C LYS A 177 11.64 -20.57 5.42
N ASN A 178 11.67 -19.69 4.41
CA ASN A 178 10.50 -19.08 3.81
C ASN A 178 9.65 -18.31 4.85
N GLN A 179 10.33 -17.62 5.77
CA GLN A 179 9.73 -16.96 6.93
C GLN A 179 8.66 -15.96 6.51
N LEU A 180 8.90 -15.17 5.47
CA LEU A 180 7.92 -14.17 4.99
C LEU A 180 6.64 -14.81 4.45
N ALA A 181 6.73 -15.98 3.79
CA ALA A 181 5.55 -16.67 3.30
C ALA A 181 4.63 -17.14 4.43
N GLN A 182 5.18 -17.38 5.63
CA GLN A 182 4.42 -17.79 6.82
C GLN A 182 3.51 -16.69 7.35
N ILE A 183 3.69 -15.44 6.93
CA ILE A 183 2.99 -14.27 7.49
C ILE A 183 2.38 -13.37 6.42
N GLN A 184 2.20 -13.85 5.18
CA GLN A 184 1.49 -13.10 4.16
C GLN A 184 0.08 -12.74 4.61
N SER A 185 -0.37 -11.53 4.30
CA SER A 185 -1.65 -11.02 4.78
C SER A 185 -2.37 -10.12 3.78
N VAL A 186 -3.70 -10.12 3.91
CA VAL A 186 -4.61 -9.13 3.35
C VAL A 186 -5.21 -8.36 4.52
N THR A 187 -4.83 -7.11 4.68
CA THR A 187 -5.27 -6.24 5.78
C THR A 187 -6.28 -5.22 5.29
N THR A 188 -7.52 -5.29 5.80
CA THR A 188 -8.54 -4.28 5.59
C THR A 188 -8.58 -3.31 6.78
N VAL A 189 -8.30 -2.03 6.52
CA VAL A 189 -8.39 -0.94 7.50
C VAL A 189 -9.65 -0.12 7.25
N LYS A 190 -10.49 0.07 8.27
CA LYS A 190 -11.74 0.81 8.19
C LYS A 190 -11.67 2.10 8.99
N TYR A 191 -11.86 3.24 8.33
CA TYR A 191 -11.90 4.59 8.92
C TYR A 191 -13.31 5.21 8.83
N GLY A 192 -14.37 4.42 8.87
CA GLY A 192 -15.74 4.86 8.65
C GLY A 192 -16.08 4.93 7.17
N THR A 193 -16.04 6.13 6.57
CA THR A 193 -16.38 6.30 5.14
C THR A 193 -15.22 6.02 4.19
N LYS A 194 -14.02 5.85 4.73
CA LYS A 194 -12.81 5.49 3.98
C LYS A 194 -12.36 4.10 4.40
N SER A 195 -11.75 3.38 3.49
CA SER A 195 -11.10 2.11 3.78
C SER A 195 -9.87 1.92 2.93
N LEU A 196 -8.96 1.08 3.41
CA LEU A 196 -7.75 0.69 2.73
C LEU A 196 -7.65 -0.83 2.78
N CYS A 197 -7.31 -1.46 1.67
CA CYS A 197 -6.92 -2.86 1.62
C CYS A 197 -5.43 -2.92 1.29
N MET A 198 -4.62 -3.51 2.18
CA MET A 198 -3.18 -3.69 2.00
C MET A 198 -2.90 -5.17 1.80
N ILE A 199 -2.09 -5.50 0.79
CA ILE A 199 -1.56 -6.84 0.60
C ILE A 199 -0.06 -6.79 0.91
N GLY A 200 0.37 -7.58 1.87
CA GLY A 200 1.74 -7.55 2.40
C GLY A 200 1.92 -8.59 3.50
N TYR A 201 2.49 -8.19 4.64
CA TYR A 201 2.80 -9.10 5.74
C TYR A 201 2.06 -8.72 7.02
N LEU A 202 1.76 -9.73 7.83
CA LEU A 202 1.06 -9.58 9.09
C LEU A 202 1.84 -8.63 10.00
N GLY A 203 1.14 -7.64 10.58
CA GLY A 203 1.77 -6.61 11.41
C GLY A 203 2.47 -5.49 10.64
N PHE A 204 2.57 -5.54 9.32
CA PHE A 204 3.20 -4.48 8.53
C PHE A 204 2.26 -3.27 8.37
N VAL A 205 2.73 -2.10 8.82
CA VAL A 205 1.97 -0.84 8.86
C VAL A 205 2.14 -0.04 7.57
N GLY A 206 3.28 -0.14 6.88
CA GLY A 206 3.52 0.54 5.59
C GLY A 206 2.79 -0.12 4.41
N VAL A 207 2.81 0.54 3.24
CA VAL A 207 2.24 -0.01 2.00
C VAL A 207 3.31 -0.56 1.07
N LEU A 208 3.25 -1.86 0.80
CA LEU A 208 3.95 -2.52 -0.32
C LEU A 208 3.04 -2.59 -1.55
N THR A 209 1.80 -3.05 -1.36
CA THR A 209 0.69 -2.98 -2.30
C THR A 209 -0.58 -2.66 -1.54
N ALA A 210 -1.36 -1.72 -2.05
CA ALA A 210 -2.66 -1.44 -1.47
C ALA A 210 -3.58 -0.78 -2.48
N PHE A 211 -4.87 -0.79 -2.17
CA PHE A 211 -5.86 0.08 -2.81
C PHE A 211 -6.87 0.60 -1.80
N ASN A 212 -7.41 1.79 -2.05
CA ASN A 212 -8.37 2.42 -1.16
C ASN A 212 -9.83 2.24 -1.62
N SER A 213 -10.78 2.69 -0.80
CA SER A 213 -12.22 2.63 -1.07
C SER A 213 -12.71 3.48 -2.25
N ASP A 214 -11.85 4.31 -2.83
CA ASP A 214 -12.13 5.05 -4.07
C ASP A 214 -11.56 4.33 -5.31
N GLY A 215 -10.87 3.19 -5.11
CA GLY A 215 -10.33 2.34 -6.17
C GLY A 215 -8.93 2.76 -6.63
N VAL A 216 -8.23 3.62 -5.88
CA VAL A 216 -6.85 3.98 -6.19
C VAL A 216 -5.92 2.89 -5.67
N PHE A 217 -5.18 2.26 -6.56
CA PHE A 217 -4.16 1.26 -6.31
C PHE A 217 -2.76 1.89 -6.32
N ALA A 218 -1.89 1.40 -5.44
CA ALA A 218 -0.47 1.70 -5.44
C ALA A 218 0.37 0.46 -5.12
N GLY A 219 1.45 0.24 -5.88
CA GLY A 219 2.48 -0.76 -5.58
C GLY A 219 3.87 -0.18 -5.70
N ILE A 220 4.73 -0.41 -4.69
CA ILE A 220 6.11 0.10 -4.68
C ILE A 220 7.05 -0.76 -5.51
N LEU A 221 8.06 -0.11 -6.08
CA LEU A 221 9.23 -0.73 -6.67
C LEU A 221 10.47 0.11 -6.37
N ASP A 222 11.58 -0.52 -6.04
CA ASP A 222 12.86 0.18 -5.89
C ASP A 222 13.46 0.53 -7.25
N SER A 223 14.15 1.67 -7.37
CA SER A 223 14.90 2.01 -8.58
C SER A 223 16.17 2.82 -8.27
N PRO A 224 17.37 2.22 -8.39
CA PRO A 224 18.61 2.83 -7.94
C PRO A 224 19.06 3.98 -8.85
N SER A 225 19.58 5.05 -8.25
CA SER A 225 20.05 6.21 -9.02
C SER A 225 21.58 6.39 -9.05
N GLU A 226 22.32 5.34 -8.70
CA GLU A 226 23.78 5.33 -8.46
C GLU A 226 24.26 6.26 -7.33
N SER A 227 23.39 7.13 -6.81
CA SER A 227 23.70 7.99 -5.69
C SER A 227 23.89 7.19 -4.41
N PRO A 228 24.80 7.62 -3.51
CA PRO A 228 24.90 7.06 -2.19
C PRO A 228 23.55 7.10 -1.46
N TYR A 229 23.23 6.01 -0.78
CA TYR A 229 22.08 5.95 0.11
C TYR A 229 22.23 6.94 1.28
N SER A 230 21.12 7.54 1.72
CA SER A 230 21.08 8.40 2.90
C SER A 230 19.74 8.23 3.63
N SER A 231 19.78 8.05 4.95
CA SER A 231 18.62 7.96 5.84
C SER A 231 18.34 9.25 6.62
N THR A 232 19.38 10.05 6.89
CA THR A 232 19.31 11.23 7.75
C THR A 232 18.32 12.28 7.21
N ASN A 233 17.36 12.68 8.04
CA ASN A 233 16.28 13.61 7.67
C ASN A 233 15.47 13.15 6.44
N LYS A 234 15.34 11.84 6.24
CA LYS A 234 14.55 11.26 5.15
C LYS A 234 13.26 10.62 5.64
N ARG A 235 12.27 10.64 4.76
CA ARG A 235 10.95 10.06 4.97
C ARG A 235 10.91 8.64 4.45
N SER A 236 10.10 7.82 5.10
CA SER A 236 9.74 6.49 4.60
C SER A 236 8.72 6.60 3.46
N TYR A 237 9.05 6.03 2.30
CA TYR A 237 8.17 6.13 1.12
C TYR A 237 6.94 5.22 1.24
N ILE A 238 7.08 4.03 1.83
CA ILE A 238 5.96 3.11 2.07
C ILE A 238 4.91 3.70 3.05
N ASN A 239 5.36 4.49 4.03
CA ASN A 239 4.47 5.18 4.97
C ASN A 239 3.79 6.38 4.32
N ASP A 240 4.50 7.13 3.48
CA ASP A 240 3.89 8.22 2.71
C ASP A 240 2.89 7.72 1.66
N ILE A 241 3.07 6.52 1.10
CA ILE A 241 2.08 5.89 0.22
C ILE A 241 0.81 5.52 0.98
N ARG A 242 0.93 4.93 2.18
CA ARG A 242 -0.24 4.72 3.05
C ARG A 242 -0.97 6.03 3.29
N LEU A 243 -0.23 7.09 3.65
CA LEU A 243 -0.78 8.42 3.87
C LEU A 243 -1.50 8.99 2.64
N ALA A 244 -0.94 8.80 1.45
CA ALA A 244 -1.56 9.24 0.21
C ALA A 244 -2.89 8.49 -0.03
N LEU A 245 -2.88 7.16 0.06
CA LEU A 245 -4.06 6.34 -0.19
C LEU A 245 -5.18 6.56 0.84
N GLU A 246 -4.85 6.92 2.08
CA GLU A 246 -5.85 7.29 3.09
C GLU A 246 -6.51 8.65 2.81
N ASN A 247 -5.91 9.51 1.98
CA ASN A 247 -6.34 10.91 1.81
C ASN A 247 -6.82 11.28 0.41
N TYR A 248 -6.38 10.56 -0.63
CA TYR A 248 -6.66 10.92 -2.01
C TYR A 248 -7.39 9.82 -2.77
N GLY A 249 -8.34 10.23 -3.62
CA GLY A 249 -9.23 9.33 -4.37
C GLY A 249 -8.92 9.24 -5.86
N THR A 250 -7.79 9.78 -6.32
CA THR A 250 -7.37 9.71 -7.73
C THR A 250 -5.87 9.41 -7.85
N VAL A 251 -5.47 8.79 -8.96
CA VAL A 251 -4.05 8.59 -9.31
C VAL A 251 -3.29 9.91 -9.34
N ALA A 252 -3.87 10.96 -9.93
CA ALA A 252 -3.22 12.26 -10.07
C ALA A 252 -2.91 12.91 -8.72
N ASP A 253 -3.85 12.87 -7.78
CA ASP A 253 -3.66 13.44 -6.44
C ASP A 253 -2.62 12.65 -5.63
N VAL A 254 -2.66 11.31 -5.70
CA VAL A 254 -1.64 10.46 -5.08
C VAL A 254 -0.26 10.72 -5.67
N ALA A 255 -0.16 10.79 -7.00
CA ALA A 255 1.10 11.07 -7.69
C ALA A 255 1.65 12.45 -7.29
N SER A 256 0.80 13.48 -7.29
CA SER A 256 1.19 14.85 -6.89
C SER A 256 1.68 14.91 -5.44
N PHE A 257 1.03 14.18 -4.53
CA PHE A 257 1.44 14.13 -3.14
C PHE A 257 2.80 13.48 -2.97
N LEU A 258 3.05 12.36 -3.66
CA LEU A 258 4.29 11.59 -3.57
C LEU A 258 5.44 12.22 -4.36
N SER A 259 5.15 13.05 -5.35
CA SER A 259 6.19 13.75 -6.15
C SER A 259 6.64 15.07 -5.53
N ASP A 260 6.00 15.57 -4.47
CA ASP A 260 6.32 16.85 -3.83
C ASP A 260 7.80 16.90 -3.42
N THR A 261 8.53 17.91 -3.89
CA THR A 261 9.97 18.08 -3.66
C THR A 261 10.32 18.33 -2.19
N LEU A 262 9.35 18.77 -1.37
CA LEU A 262 9.50 18.86 0.08
C LEU A 262 9.61 17.49 0.75
N ARG A 263 9.12 16.42 0.09
CA ARG A 263 9.28 15.04 0.55
C ARG A 263 10.63 14.49 0.13
N LYS A 264 11.55 14.45 1.09
CA LYS A 264 12.89 13.90 0.90
C LYS A 264 12.89 12.43 1.30
N TYR A 265 12.88 11.53 0.33
CA TYR A 265 12.87 10.09 0.59
C TYR A 265 14.28 9.53 0.79
N THR A 266 14.32 8.36 1.45
CA THR A 266 15.51 7.53 1.69
C THR A 266 16.11 7.02 0.38
N PHE A 267 15.25 6.74 -0.60
CA PHE A 267 15.66 6.13 -1.85
C PHE A 267 14.80 6.54 -3.05
N ASN A 268 15.43 6.54 -4.23
CA ASN A 268 14.73 6.73 -5.49
C ASN A 268 13.90 5.47 -5.77
N HIS A 269 12.65 5.66 -6.17
CA HIS A 269 11.70 4.56 -6.25
C HIS A 269 10.64 4.85 -7.30
N LEU A 270 9.83 3.84 -7.57
CA LEU A 270 8.69 3.89 -8.47
C LEU A 270 7.43 3.55 -7.69
N VAL A 271 6.30 4.09 -8.15
CA VAL A 271 4.98 3.68 -7.66
C VAL A 271 4.09 3.39 -8.85
N LEU A 272 3.73 2.12 -9.05
CA LEU A 272 2.70 1.73 -10.00
C LEU A 272 1.36 2.18 -9.44
N LEU A 273 0.68 3.07 -10.16
CA LEU A 273 -0.58 3.68 -9.74
C LEU A 273 -1.67 3.36 -10.75
N SER A 274 -2.87 3.06 -10.26
CA SER A 274 -4.06 2.98 -11.10
C SER A 274 -5.34 3.34 -10.35
N ASP A 275 -6.35 3.78 -11.09
CA ASP A 275 -7.73 3.90 -10.65
C ASP A 275 -8.65 3.52 -11.81
N LYS A 276 -9.96 3.68 -11.64
CA LYS A 276 -10.93 3.33 -12.70
C LYS A 276 -10.78 4.12 -14.01
N ASN A 277 -10.07 5.26 -14.01
CA ASN A 277 -9.96 6.15 -15.15
C ASN A 277 -8.55 6.22 -15.74
N SER A 278 -7.51 5.93 -14.95
CA SER A 278 -6.13 6.18 -15.35
C SER A 278 -5.16 5.22 -14.68
N ALA A 279 -4.01 5.00 -15.31
CA ALA A 279 -2.88 4.36 -14.67
C ALA A 279 -1.57 4.99 -15.16
N GLY A 280 -0.54 4.83 -14.36
CA GLY A 280 0.79 5.34 -14.63
C GLY A 280 1.80 4.83 -13.63
N VAL A 281 3.05 5.19 -13.86
CA VAL A 281 4.17 4.84 -12.98
C VAL A 281 4.79 6.14 -12.51
N LEU A 282 4.63 6.47 -11.24
CA LEU A 282 5.31 7.62 -10.67
C LEU A 282 6.79 7.29 -10.56
N GLU A 283 7.61 7.96 -11.35
CA GLU A 283 9.07 7.88 -11.28
C GLU A 283 9.59 8.91 -10.30
N ASN A 284 9.88 8.51 -9.05
CA ASN A 284 10.45 9.39 -8.03
C ASN A 284 11.98 9.40 -8.11
N ASN A 285 12.51 9.97 -9.20
CA ASN A 285 13.95 10.22 -9.35
C ASN A 285 14.30 11.64 -8.86
N PHE A 286 15.17 11.73 -7.85
CA PHE A 286 15.54 12.98 -7.19
C PHE A 286 17.02 13.08 -6.83
N SER A 287 17.83 12.11 -7.23
CA SER A 287 19.30 12.17 -7.14
C SER A 287 19.92 11.32 -8.25
N GLY A 288 21.20 11.52 -8.55
CA GLY A 288 21.93 10.72 -9.55
C GLY A 288 22.53 11.59 -10.65
N THR A 289 22.72 11.02 -11.83
CA THR A 289 23.49 11.60 -12.95
C THR A 289 22.66 11.85 -14.23
N GLY A 290 21.33 11.91 -14.14
CA GLY A 290 20.44 12.20 -15.29
C GLY A 290 20.55 13.63 -15.84
N LEU A 291 20.19 13.82 -17.12
CA LEU A 291 20.24 15.11 -17.81
C LEU A 291 19.14 16.10 -17.33
N ASN A 292 18.06 15.56 -16.79
CA ASN A 292 16.91 16.27 -16.22
C ASN A 292 16.28 15.39 -15.15
N ILE A 293 16.95 15.22 -14.00
CA ILE A 293 16.43 14.43 -12.88
C ILE A 293 15.13 15.06 -12.38
N HIS A 294 14.04 14.31 -12.44
CA HIS A 294 12.73 14.82 -12.05
C HIS A 294 11.80 13.71 -11.55
N ARG A 295 10.79 14.16 -10.80
CA ARG A 295 9.69 13.32 -10.33
C ARG A 295 8.48 13.55 -11.22
N ALA A 296 7.99 12.50 -11.88
CA ALA A 296 6.82 12.63 -12.75
C ALA A 296 6.08 11.30 -12.94
N LEU A 297 4.78 11.43 -13.23
CA LEU A 297 3.93 10.30 -13.59
C LEU A 297 4.15 9.92 -15.05
N ARG A 298 4.74 8.76 -15.29
CA ARG A 298 4.85 8.15 -16.62
C ARG A 298 3.53 7.48 -17.01
N THR A 299 3.08 7.75 -18.22
CA THR A 299 1.91 7.12 -18.83
C THR A 299 2.33 6.37 -20.09
N ASP A 300 1.37 5.75 -20.76
CA ASP A 300 1.51 5.11 -22.08
C ASP A 300 1.89 6.07 -23.22
N THR A 301 1.67 7.38 -23.03
CA THR A 301 2.01 8.43 -24.02
C THR A 301 3.30 9.19 -23.70
N SER A 302 3.94 8.89 -22.57
CA SER A 302 5.16 9.58 -22.15
C SER A 302 6.35 9.23 -23.05
N THR A 303 7.18 10.22 -23.35
CA THR A 303 8.47 9.99 -24.02
C THR A 303 9.45 9.30 -23.07
N LEU A 304 10.11 8.24 -23.57
CA LEU A 304 11.09 7.48 -22.80
C LEU A 304 12.52 7.93 -23.08
N ASN A 305 13.48 7.46 -22.28
CA ASN A 305 14.90 7.67 -22.50
C ASN A 305 15.33 7.11 -23.88
N PRO A 306 16.37 7.70 -24.52
CA PRO A 306 16.79 7.32 -25.86
C PRO A 306 17.06 5.82 -25.99
N GLY A 307 16.51 5.18 -27.04
CA GLY A 307 16.67 3.74 -27.29
C GLY A 307 15.63 2.85 -26.60
N ILE A 308 14.89 3.35 -25.61
CA ILE A 308 13.83 2.61 -24.93
C ILE A 308 12.51 2.78 -25.70
N THR A 309 11.84 1.67 -26.00
CA THR A 309 10.53 1.67 -26.66
C THR A 309 9.54 0.79 -25.91
N TRP A 310 8.29 1.26 -25.82
CA TRP A 310 7.18 0.51 -25.24
C TRP A 310 6.31 -0.12 -26.32
N GLY A 311 5.81 0.68 -27.26
CA GLY A 311 5.03 0.21 -28.41
C GLY A 311 3.51 0.10 -28.18
N PHE A 312 3.01 0.42 -26.98
CA PHE A 312 1.59 0.38 -26.65
C PHE A 312 1.09 1.74 -26.12
N ASN A 313 -0.06 2.19 -26.61
CA ASN A 313 -0.71 3.46 -26.24
C ASN A 313 -2.05 3.23 -25.49
N ASN A 314 -2.13 2.10 -24.81
CA ASN A 314 -3.30 1.60 -24.09
C ASN A 314 -2.89 0.63 -22.96
N ALA A 315 -1.62 0.71 -22.54
CA ALA A 315 -1.06 -0.03 -21.43
C ALA A 315 0.19 0.70 -20.92
N VAL A 316 0.54 0.48 -19.66
CA VAL A 316 1.80 0.96 -19.06
C VAL A 316 2.40 -0.16 -18.22
N ALA A 317 3.70 -0.40 -18.36
CA ALA A 317 4.43 -1.37 -17.54
C ALA A 317 5.56 -0.70 -16.75
N THR A 318 6.08 -1.43 -15.77
CA THR A 318 7.26 -1.03 -14.99
C THR A 318 8.06 -2.24 -14.53
N VAL A 319 9.37 -2.03 -14.49
CA VAL A 319 10.38 -2.86 -13.84
C VAL A 319 11.17 -1.94 -12.88
N ASN A 320 12.29 -2.37 -12.31
CA ASN A 320 13.04 -1.58 -11.32
C ASN A 320 13.93 -0.48 -11.93
N SER A 321 13.47 0.23 -12.95
CA SER A 321 14.23 1.27 -13.67
C SER A 321 13.40 2.50 -14.02
N PHE A 322 14.05 3.66 -14.06
CA PHE A 322 13.50 4.90 -14.60
C PHE A 322 13.52 4.86 -16.13
N LEU A 323 12.40 5.23 -16.75
CA LEU A 323 12.23 5.18 -18.19
C LEU A 323 11.90 6.55 -18.78
N LEU A 324 11.43 7.51 -17.99
CA LEU A 324 11.08 8.85 -18.49
C LEU A 324 12.27 9.56 -19.11
N SER A 325 12.05 10.18 -20.26
CA SER A 325 13.08 10.94 -20.95
C SER A 325 13.67 12.03 -20.06
N GLY A 326 15.01 12.03 -19.94
CA GLY A 326 15.76 12.99 -19.15
C GLY A 326 16.05 12.52 -17.71
N ASN A 327 15.33 11.54 -17.19
CA ASN A 327 15.75 10.86 -15.97
C ASN A 327 17.04 10.05 -16.19
N LEU A 328 17.65 9.58 -15.10
CA LEU A 328 18.74 8.61 -15.17
C LEU A 328 18.30 7.38 -15.98
N ASP A 329 19.13 6.94 -16.92
CA ASP A 329 18.95 5.64 -17.56
C ASP A 329 19.68 4.56 -16.75
N ASN A 330 18.95 3.96 -15.80
CA ASN A 330 19.35 2.75 -15.09
C ASN A 330 18.62 1.51 -15.66
N HIS A 331 18.16 1.60 -16.91
CA HIS A 331 17.47 0.52 -17.61
C HIS A 331 18.43 -0.18 -18.58
N THR A 332 18.99 0.57 -19.53
CA THR A 332 19.69 0.02 -20.71
C THR A 332 20.89 -0.84 -20.36
N SER A 333 21.62 -0.52 -19.28
CA SER A 333 22.79 -1.26 -18.84
C SER A 333 22.49 -2.45 -17.93
N PHE A 334 21.23 -2.65 -17.53
CA PHE A 334 20.82 -3.69 -16.59
C PHE A 334 19.95 -4.72 -17.29
N SER A 335 20.59 -5.80 -17.79
CA SER A 335 19.92 -6.85 -18.58
C SER A 335 18.68 -7.40 -17.88
N PHE A 336 18.75 -7.59 -16.56
CA PHE A 336 17.59 -8.02 -15.77
C PHE A 336 16.33 -7.15 -15.97
N ASN A 337 16.48 -5.83 -16.05
CA ASN A 337 15.35 -4.93 -16.29
C ASN A 337 14.92 -4.92 -17.76
N THR A 338 15.87 -4.98 -18.70
CA THR A 338 15.54 -5.02 -20.14
C THR A 338 14.81 -6.29 -20.52
N ASP A 339 15.19 -7.43 -19.92
CA ASP A 339 14.66 -8.74 -20.25
C ASP A 339 13.22 -8.92 -19.71
N ARG A 340 12.95 -8.45 -18.48
CA ARG A 340 11.57 -8.40 -17.94
C ARG A 340 10.69 -7.41 -18.70
N TRP A 341 11.24 -6.27 -19.10
CA TRP A 341 10.53 -5.29 -19.93
C TRP A 341 10.13 -5.89 -21.27
N GLU A 342 11.04 -6.60 -21.93
CA GLU A 342 10.76 -7.29 -23.19
C GLU A 342 9.76 -8.44 -23.00
N SER A 343 9.79 -9.14 -21.88
CA SER A 343 8.79 -10.16 -21.53
C SER A 343 7.39 -9.58 -21.40
N PHE A 344 7.21 -8.44 -20.73
CA PHE A 344 5.92 -7.73 -20.74
C PHE A 344 5.48 -7.37 -22.15
N LYS A 345 6.38 -6.84 -22.99
CA LYS A 345 6.05 -6.46 -24.36
C LYS A 345 5.60 -7.66 -25.18
N ASN A 346 6.34 -8.76 -25.13
CA ASN A 346 6.07 -9.96 -25.89
C ASN A 346 4.74 -10.61 -25.47
N GLU A 347 4.52 -10.75 -24.16
CA GLU A 347 3.29 -11.36 -23.66
C GLU A 347 2.07 -10.47 -23.90
N LEU A 348 2.21 -9.14 -23.73
CA LEU A 348 1.14 -8.20 -24.05
C LEU A 348 0.84 -8.16 -25.56
N GLN A 349 1.87 -8.29 -26.42
CA GLN A 349 1.70 -8.41 -27.88
C GLN A 349 0.96 -9.71 -28.24
N ARG A 350 1.30 -10.82 -27.58
CA ARG A 350 0.71 -12.15 -27.79
C ARG A 350 -0.79 -12.17 -27.46
N CYS A 351 -1.22 -11.48 -26.41
CA CYS A 351 -2.64 -11.38 -26.03
C CYS A 351 -3.47 -10.47 -26.95
N GLY A 352 -2.83 -9.60 -27.76
CA GLY A 352 -3.54 -8.72 -28.69
C GLY A 352 -4.21 -7.52 -28.03
N ASP A 353 -5.31 -7.04 -28.62
CA ASP A 353 -5.97 -5.78 -28.25
C ASP A 353 -7.19 -5.95 -27.32
N ASP A 354 -7.50 -7.17 -26.88
CA ASP A 354 -8.69 -7.48 -26.09
C ASP A 354 -8.37 -8.35 -24.86
N VAL A 355 -7.45 -7.87 -24.03
CA VAL A 355 -6.87 -8.61 -22.91
C VAL A 355 -7.91 -8.89 -21.83
N THR A 356 -8.10 -10.17 -21.52
CA THR A 356 -8.93 -10.66 -20.41
C THR A 356 -8.16 -10.66 -19.08
N MET A 357 -8.87 -10.81 -17.95
CA MET A 357 -8.22 -10.97 -16.65
C MET A 357 -7.33 -12.24 -16.59
N ASP A 358 -7.75 -13.33 -17.25
CA ASP A 358 -6.96 -14.57 -17.30
C ASP A 358 -5.71 -14.43 -18.18
N GLU A 359 -5.77 -13.67 -19.26
CA GLU A 359 -4.59 -13.32 -20.05
C GLU A 359 -3.65 -12.37 -19.29
N LEU A 360 -4.20 -11.43 -18.51
CA LEU A 360 -3.39 -10.62 -17.61
C LEU A 360 -2.65 -11.48 -16.58
N LYS A 361 -3.29 -12.52 -16.03
CA LYS A 361 -2.63 -13.53 -15.18
C LYS A 361 -1.51 -14.25 -15.94
N GLN A 362 -1.75 -14.67 -17.19
CA GLN A 362 -0.71 -15.32 -18.00
C GLN A 362 0.50 -14.41 -18.19
N ILE A 363 0.30 -13.12 -18.52
CA ILE A 363 1.37 -12.14 -18.67
C ILE A 363 2.23 -12.08 -17.40
N VAL A 364 1.62 -11.88 -16.22
CA VAL A 364 2.38 -11.75 -14.96
C VAL A 364 2.87 -13.07 -14.37
N SER A 365 2.43 -14.20 -14.94
CA SER A 365 2.91 -15.55 -14.59
C SER A 365 4.00 -16.04 -15.53
N TYR A 366 4.46 -15.20 -16.46
CA TYR A 366 5.40 -15.60 -17.50
C TYR A 366 6.74 -16.06 -16.92
N VAL A 367 7.19 -17.21 -17.45
CA VAL A 367 8.49 -17.84 -17.23
C VAL A 367 9.06 -18.28 -18.59
N ASN A 368 10.37 -18.15 -18.77
CA ASN A 368 11.07 -18.45 -20.03
C ASN A 368 11.46 -19.95 -20.14
N ALA A 369 11.46 -20.68 -19.03
CA ALA A 369 11.82 -22.10 -18.93
C ALA A 369 10.69 -22.96 -18.35
N ASP A 370 11.00 -24.21 -17.99
CA ASP A 370 10.09 -25.13 -17.28
C ASP A 370 9.92 -24.73 -15.79
N GLY A 371 9.45 -23.49 -15.56
CA GLY A 371 9.08 -22.96 -14.25
C GLY A 371 9.93 -21.78 -13.77
N PRO A 372 9.56 -21.18 -12.62
CA PRO A 372 10.21 -19.99 -12.10
C PRO A 372 11.69 -20.26 -11.81
N GLN A 373 12.56 -19.47 -12.43
CA GLN A 373 14.01 -19.51 -12.23
C GLN A 373 14.49 -18.29 -11.44
N THR A 374 15.80 -18.09 -11.42
CA THR A 374 16.39 -16.89 -10.87
C THR A 374 15.93 -15.65 -11.65
N PRO A 375 15.79 -14.49 -11.00
CA PRO A 375 15.28 -13.29 -11.65
C PRO A 375 16.03 -12.90 -12.94
N SER A 376 17.31 -13.25 -13.10
CA SER A 376 18.13 -12.93 -14.27
C SER A 376 17.63 -13.49 -15.61
N ASP A 377 16.66 -14.39 -15.63
CA ASP A 377 16.34 -15.22 -16.80
C ASP A 377 15.12 -14.72 -17.60
N SER A 378 14.79 -13.42 -17.49
CA SER A 378 13.62 -12.72 -18.07
C SER A 378 12.27 -13.03 -17.41
N ASP A 379 12.24 -13.97 -16.47
CA ASP A 379 11.04 -14.40 -15.75
C ASP A 379 10.36 -13.23 -15.02
N LEU A 380 9.06 -13.07 -15.26
CA LEU A 380 8.22 -12.14 -14.52
C LEU A 380 7.79 -12.76 -13.20
N TYR A 381 7.47 -14.06 -13.20
CA TYR A 381 7.24 -14.87 -12.02
C TYR A 381 8.48 -15.73 -11.74
N ASN A 382 9.17 -15.48 -10.64
CA ASN A 382 10.50 -16.04 -10.38
C ASN A 382 10.63 -16.59 -8.95
N LEU A 383 11.79 -17.17 -8.62
CA LEU A 383 12.05 -17.79 -7.31
C LEU A 383 11.89 -16.84 -6.12
N SER A 384 12.03 -15.53 -6.32
CA SER A 384 11.86 -14.51 -5.28
C SER A 384 10.44 -13.97 -5.20
N THR A 385 9.53 -14.35 -6.11
CA THR A 385 8.15 -13.86 -6.09
C THR A 385 7.45 -14.29 -4.80
N GLN A 386 6.99 -13.28 -4.06
CA GLN A 386 6.23 -13.43 -2.83
C GLN A 386 4.74 -13.41 -3.10
N HIS A 387 4.28 -12.44 -3.89
CA HIS A 387 2.88 -12.38 -4.27
C HIS A 387 2.68 -11.60 -5.57
N ILE A 388 1.63 -12.00 -6.30
CA ILE A 388 1.15 -11.33 -7.51
C ILE A 388 -0.25 -10.82 -7.22
N VAL A 389 -0.48 -9.52 -7.36
CA VAL A 389 -1.78 -8.89 -7.09
C VAL A 389 -2.37 -8.39 -8.41
N LEU A 390 -3.58 -8.81 -8.73
CA LEU A 390 -4.40 -8.28 -9.82
C LEU A 390 -5.56 -7.48 -9.24
N PHE A 391 -5.89 -6.36 -9.87
CA PHE A 391 -6.95 -5.47 -9.43
C PHE A 391 -7.68 -4.83 -10.61
N GLN A 392 -9.02 -4.87 -10.57
CA GLN A 392 -9.89 -4.11 -11.44
C GLN A 392 -10.67 -3.08 -10.59
N PRO A 393 -10.34 -1.78 -10.67
CA PRO A 393 -10.96 -0.76 -9.83
C PRO A 393 -12.47 -0.55 -10.04
N SER A 394 -13.01 -0.89 -11.22
CA SER A 394 -14.41 -0.58 -11.57
C SER A 394 -15.44 -1.35 -10.74
N ASP A 395 -15.10 -2.58 -10.34
CA ASP A 395 -15.94 -3.46 -9.53
C ASP A 395 -15.26 -3.95 -8.25
N PHE A 396 -14.03 -3.51 -7.98
CA PHE A 396 -13.20 -3.97 -6.87
C PHE A 396 -12.88 -5.47 -6.92
N HIS A 397 -12.77 -6.03 -8.13
CA HIS A 397 -12.29 -7.40 -8.29
C HIS A 397 -10.79 -7.47 -7.98
N VAL A 398 -10.41 -8.35 -7.05
CA VAL A 398 -9.02 -8.57 -6.64
C VAL A 398 -8.72 -10.05 -6.69
N GLU A 399 -7.59 -10.40 -7.29
CA GLU A 399 -7.03 -11.75 -7.20
C GLU A 399 -5.58 -11.66 -6.74
N VAL A 400 -5.18 -12.60 -5.89
CA VAL A 400 -3.80 -12.65 -5.38
C VAL A 400 -3.28 -14.09 -5.49
N SER A 401 -2.08 -14.24 -6.03
CA SER A 401 -1.29 -15.45 -5.83
C SER A 401 -0.32 -15.19 -4.69
N PHE A 402 -0.34 -16.04 -3.67
CA PHE A 402 0.59 -16.00 -2.54
C PHE A 402 1.67 -17.07 -2.69
N ARG A 403 2.88 -16.79 -2.21
CA ARG A 403 3.95 -17.78 -2.12
C ARG A 403 3.51 -18.90 -1.17
N PRO A 404 3.61 -20.19 -1.54
CA PRO A 404 3.29 -21.28 -0.63
C PRO A 404 4.18 -21.25 0.61
N LYS A 405 3.63 -21.53 1.79
CA LYS A 405 4.36 -21.56 3.08
C LYS A 405 5.56 -22.53 3.04
N GLN A 406 5.49 -23.60 2.25
CA GLN A 406 6.56 -24.59 2.14
C GLN A 406 7.76 -24.12 1.30
N GLY A 407 7.60 -23.07 0.49
CA GLY A 407 8.64 -22.49 -0.36
C GLY A 407 8.69 -23.05 -1.78
N ASP A 408 8.08 -24.22 -2.02
CA ASP A 408 7.99 -24.81 -3.34
C ASP A 408 7.01 -24.03 -4.23
N LEU A 409 7.54 -23.20 -5.13
CA LEU A 409 6.74 -22.45 -6.08
C LEU A 409 6.11 -23.39 -7.13
N PRO A 410 4.80 -23.29 -7.39
CA PRO A 410 4.19 -24.02 -8.49
C PRO A 410 4.66 -23.47 -9.83
N GLN A 411 4.64 -24.31 -10.86
CA GLN A 411 4.94 -23.94 -12.25
C GLN A 411 4.05 -22.80 -12.76
N THR A 412 2.79 -22.79 -12.33
CA THR A 412 1.84 -21.70 -12.58
C THR A 412 1.33 -21.21 -11.23
N PRO A 413 1.39 -19.91 -10.94
CA PRO A 413 0.88 -19.36 -9.69
C PRO A 413 -0.62 -19.63 -9.54
N VAL A 414 -1.05 -19.85 -8.30
CA VAL A 414 -2.45 -20.14 -7.97
C VAL A 414 -3.09 -18.86 -7.45
N PHE A 415 -4.05 -18.33 -8.21
CA PHE A 415 -4.75 -17.10 -7.86
C PHE A 415 -6.01 -17.39 -7.04
N GLU A 416 -6.16 -16.63 -5.95
CA GLU A 416 -7.35 -16.63 -5.10
C GLU A 416 -8.07 -15.29 -5.22
N THR A 417 -9.39 -15.33 -5.37
CA THR A 417 -10.21 -14.11 -5.31
C THR A 417 -10.27 -13.61 -3.87
N ILE A 418 -9.89 -12.35 -3.66
CA ILE A 418 -9.90 -11.72 -2.35
C ILE A 418 -11.20 -10.94 -2.16
N PRO A 419 -12.05 -11.30 -1.18
CA PRO A 419 -13.29 -10.59 -0.94
C PRO A 419 -13.00 -9.20 -0.35
N VAL A 420 -13.18 -8.16 -1.17
CA VAL A 420 -13.03 -6.77 -0.72
C VAL A 420 -14.30 -6.34 0.01
N ASN A 421 -14.27 -6.43 1.34
CA ASN A 421 -15.37 -5.99 2.17
C ASN A 421 -15.09 -4.67 2.89
N PHE A 422 -15.15 -3.57 2.13
CA PHE A 422 -15.21 -2.22 2.71
C PHE A 422 -16.56 -1.94 3.42
N MET A 423 -17.47 -2.92 3.47
CA MET A 423 -18.80 -2.93 4.07
C MET A 423 -19.75 -1.80 3.61
N ALA A 424 -20.74 -2.23 2.82
CA ALA A 424 -22.18 -1.97 3.04
C ALA A 424 -22.70 -0.53 3.16
N ASN A 425 -22.09 0.49 2.54
CA ASN A 425 -22.65 1.84 2.49
C ASN A 425 -22.97 2.36 1.07
N LYS A 426 -23.29 1.49 0.11
CA LYS A 426 -24.05 1.95 -1.07
C LYS A 426 -25.41 2.53 -0.64
N VAL A 427 -26.10 1.92 0.33
CA VAL A 427 -27.38 2.42 0.87
C VAL A 427 -27.22 3.72 1.67
N PHE A 428 -26.11 3.89 2.39
CA PHE A 428 -25.79 5.15 3.07
C PHE A 428 -25.33 6.24 2.10
N ARG A 429 -24.63 5.94 1.00
CA ARG A 429 -24.34 6.94 -0.05
C ARG A 429 -25.62 7.43 -0.73
N THR A 430 -26.65 6.59 -0.90
CA THR A 430 -27.96 7.04 -1.42
C THR A 430 -28.76 7.87 -0.40
N ARG A 431 -28.70 7.53 0.91
CA ARG A 431 -29.37 8.33 1.97
C ARG A 431 -28.60 9.61 2.35
N LEU A 432 -27.27 9.62 2.31
CA LEU A 432 -26.47 10.86 2.48
C LEU A 432 -26.46 11.73 1.23
N ALA A 433 -26.69 11.21 0.03
CA ALA A 433 -26.97 12.07 -1.12
C ALA A 433 -28.27 12.89 -0.91
N GLN A 434 -29.20 12.37 -0.09
CA GLN A 434 -30.39 13.11 0.36
C GLN A 434 -30.15 13.96 1.62
N SER A 435 -29.05 13.77 2.35
CA SER A 435 -28.71 14.56 3.57
C SER A 435 -27.43 15.40 3.45
N LYS A 436 -26.78 15.48 2.28
CA LYS A 436 -25.56 16.27 2.01
C LYS A 436 -25.84 17.77 1.81
N SER A 437 -26.66 18.33 2.68
CA SER A 437 -26.43 19.69 3.19
C SER A 437 -25.82 19.51 4.57
N MET A 438 -24.85 20.34 4.93
CA MET A 438 -24.22 20.42 6.26
C MET A 438 -22.95 19.57 6.46
N LEU A 439 -21.82 20.25 6.19
CA LEU A 439 -20.42 20.02 6.62
C LEU A 439 -19.46 19.87 5.43
N ARG A 440 -18.76 20.98 5.13
CA ARG A 440 -17.60 21.03 4.24
C ARG A 440 -16.38 21.41 5.08
N ASN A 441 -15.39 20.52 5.15
CA ASN A 441 -14.16 20.73 5.94
C ASN A 441 -12.97 20.99 5.00
N GLY A 442 -12.02 21.80 5.44
CA GLY A 442 -10.74 22.07 4.75
C GLY A 442 -9.64 22.43 5.75
N SER A 443 -8.41 22.65 5.28
CA SER A 443 -7.28 23.09 6.09
C SER A 443 -6.82 24.50 5.70
N LEU A 444 -6.23 25.22 6.65
CA LEU A 444 -5.72 26.58 6.48
C LEU A 444 -4.39 26.72 7.23
N MET A 445 -3.37 27.25 6.56
CA MET A 445 -2.09 27.58 7.18
C MET A 445 -2.08 29.06 7.57
N VAL A 446 -1.81 29.37 8.83
CA VAL A 446 -1.79 30.78 9.29
C VAL A 446 -0.42 31.40 9.01
N SER A 447 -0.34 32.24 7.98
CA SER A 447 0.80 33.15 7.74
C SER A 447 0.81 34.27 8.78
N LEU A 448 2.01 34.77 9.11
CA LEU A 448 2.24 35.89 10.05
C LEU A 448 1.60 37.21 9.57
N ASP A 449 1.23 37.32 8.29
CA ASP A 449 0.50 38.47 7.74
C ASP A 449 -1.02 38.49 8.05
N GLY A 450 -1.54 37.42 8.66
CA GLY A 450 -2.92 37.33 9.15
C GLY A 450 -4.00 37.28 8.06
N SER A 451 -3.65 37.15 6.78
CA SER A 451 -4.60 37.21 5.67
C SER A 451 -4.83 35.85 5.00
N ASN A 452 -5.88 35.16 5.45
CA ASN A 452 -6.29 33.87 4.91
C ASN A 452 -7.67 33.96 4.24
N SER A 453 -7.92 33.11 3.24
CA SER A 453 -9.21 33.07 2.54
C SER A 453 -9.79 31.66 2.54
N ILE A 454 -11.05 31.54 2.96
CA ILE A 454 -11.80 30.28 3.00
C ILE A 454 -12.82 30.29 1.85
N MET A 455 -12.72 29.30 0.97
CA MET A 455 -13.63 29.12 -0.16
C MET A 455 -14.60 27.96 0.10
N PHE A 456 -15.90 28.20 -0.04
CA PHE A 456 -16.94 27.17 0.09
C PHE A 456 -18.12 27.43 -0.85
N LYS A 457 -18.90 26.39 -1.16
CA LYS A 457 -20.07 26.48 -2.04
C LYS A 457 -21.33 26.08 -1.31
N LEU A 458 -22.35 26.91 -1.38
CA LEU A 458 -23.67 26.65 -0.82
C LEU A 458 -24.64 26.25 -1.95
N SER A 459 -25.39 25.18 -1.75
CA SER A 459 -26.41 24.71 -2.71
C SER A 459 -27.73 25.50 -2.61
N GLN A 460 -27.99 26.11 -1.46
CA GLN A 460 -29.16 26.94 -1.17
C GLN A 460 -28.78 28.06 -0.18
N PRO A 461 -29.61 29.10 0.01
CA PRO A 461 -29.38 30.07 1.07
C PRO A 461 -29.38 29.40 2.45
N SER A 462 -28.32 29.60 3.23
CA SER A 462 -28.10 28.91 4.52
C SER A 462 -27.49 29.86 5.55
N MET A 463 -27.76 29.62 6.84
CA MET A 463 -27.06 30.27 7.93
C MET A 463 -25.69 29.59 8.12
N ILE A 464 -24.61 30.36 8.14
CA ILE A 464 -23.25 29.82 8.09
C ILE A 464 -22.48 30.14 9.37
N THR A 465 -21.83 29.12 9.93
CA THR A 465 -20.80 29.26 10.96
C THR A 465 -19.50 28.65 10.45
N ILE A 466 -18.39 29.37 10.56
CA ILE A 466 -17.04 28.82 10.34
C ILE A 466 -16.45 28.49 11.71
N GLN A 467 -16.00 27.26 11.88
CA GLN A 467 -15.28 26.83 13.08
C GLN A 467 -13.83 26.53 12.72
N LEU A 468 -12.89 26.93 13.57
CA LEU A 468 -11.47 26.61 13.47
C LEU A 468 -11.06 25.64 14.57
N PHE A 469 -10.21 24.69 14.20
CA PHE A 469 -9.65 23.67 15.07
C PHE A 469 -8.12 23.71 15.00
N ASP A 470 -7.45 23.52 16.13
CA ASP A 470 -6.01 23.34 16.15
C ASP A 470 -5.59 21.95 15.63
N ALA A 471 -4.29 21.70 15.56
CA ALA A 471 -3.74 20.43 15.11
C ALA A 471 -4.16 19.21 15.96
N LEU A 472 -4.66 19.44 17.17
CA LEU A 472 -5.17 18.41 18.08
C LEU A 472 -6.69 18.23 17.97
N GLY A 473 -7.34 18.94 17.04
CA GLY A 473 -8.79 18.88 16.81
C GLY A 473 -9.61 19.66 17.83
N ARG A 474 -9.00 20.51 18.66
CA ARG A 474 -9.71 21.36 19.63
C ARG A 474 -10.23 22.59 18.93
N GLU A 475 -11.52 22.91 19.12
CA GLU A 475 -12.11 24.14 18.59
C GLU A 475 -11.45 25.36 19.26
N VAL A 476 -10.78 26.19 18.46
CA VAL A 476 -10.10 27.40 18.93
C VAL A 476 -10.90 28.67 18.64
N ARG A 477 -11.81 28.63 17.67
CA ARG A 477 -12.64 29.77 17.28
C ARG A 477 -13.89 29.34 16.51
N SER A 478 -14.97 30.12 16.63
CA SER A 478 -16.21 29.94 15.89
C SER A 478 -16.81 31.29 15.53
N ASP A 479 -16.94 31.55 14.24
CA ASP A 479 -17.43 32.82 13.69
C ASP A 479 -18.75 32.59 12.92
N PHE A 480 -19.82 33.25 13.35
CA PHE A 480 -21.10 33.22 12.67
C PHE A 480 -21.14 34.27 11.55
N LEU A 481 -21.36 33.82 10.31
CA LEU A 481 -21.37 34.67 9.11
C LEU A 481 -22.77 35.13 8.69
N GLY A 482 -23.82 34.74 9.42
CA GLY A 482 -25.20 35.06 9.03
C GLY A 482 -25.71 34.19 7.88
N GLN A 483 -26.81 34.65 7.27
CA GLN A 483 -27.40 33.99 6.10
C GLN A 483 -26.62 34.38 4.84
N LEU A 484 -26.13 33.39 4.11
CA LEU A 484 -25.49 33.57 2.81
C LEU A 484 -26.35 32.95 1.71
N SER A 485 -26.34 33.55 0.52
CA SER A 485 -27.05 33.02 -0.65
C SER A 485 -26.41 31.72 -1.17
N ALA A 486 -27.16 30.96 -1.98
CA ALA A 486 -26.56 29.88 -2.77
C ALA A 486 -25.41 30.41 -3.65
N GLY A 487 -24.41 29.59 -3.93
CA GLY A 487 -23.26 29.96 -4.76
C GLY A 487 -21.90 29.71 -4.10
N VAL A 488 -20.83 30.10 -4.78
CA VAL A 488 -19.45 30.03 -4.27
C VAL A 488 -19.14 31.29 -3.49
N HIS A 489 -18.63 31.14 -2.27
CA HIS A 489 -18.20 32.20 -1.39
C HIS A 489 -16.70 32.10 -1.18
N ASN A 490 -16.03 33.25 -1.21
CA ASN A 490 -14.63 33.38 -0.82
C ASN A 490 -14.55 34.43 0.28
N ARG A 491 -14.28 34.00 1.51
CA ARG A 491 -14.28 34.87 2.69
C ARG A 491 -12.87 35.04 3.21
N LYS A 492 -12.42 36.30 3.28
CA LYS A 492 -11.24 36.64 4.06
C LYS A 492 -11.55 36.36 5.53
N TYR A 493 -10.67 35.62 6.17
CA TYR A 493 -10.78 35.21 7.55
C TYR A 493 -9.57 35.74 8.31
N SER A 494 -9.80 36.60 9.29
CA SER A 494 -8.72 37.20 10.06
C SER A 494 -8.24 36.22 11.13
N THR A 495 -6.97 35.86 11.07
CA THR A 495 -6.32 34.94 12.01
C THR A 495 -5.30 35.64 12.91
N GLY A 496 -5.32 36.98 12.98
CA GLY A 496 -4.29 37.77 13.66
C GLY A 496 -4.18 37.54 15.17
N GLU A 497 -5.21 36.96 15.79
CA GLU A 497 -5.23 36.62 17.23
C GLU A 497 -4.80 35.16 17.50
N LEU A 498 -4.61 34.35 16.45
CA LEU A 498 -4.19 32.96 16.59
C LEU A 498 -2.67 32.87 16.60
N ALA A 499 -2.13 31.95 17.41
CA ALA A 499 -0.72 31.59 17.35
C ALA A 499 -0.38 31.04 15.94
N GLY A 500 0.82 31.33 15.44
CA GLY A 500 1.29 30.79 14.16
C GLY A 500 1.25 29.27 14.16
N GLY A 501 0.65 28.67 13.13
CA GLY A 501 0.44 27.22 13.06
C GLY A 501 -0.51 26.78 11.96
N MET A 502 -0.73 25.46 11.88
CA MET A 502 -1.73 24.85 11.00
C MET A 502 -3.05 24.70 11.75
N TYR A 503 -4.14 25.11 11.10
CA TYR A 503 -5.49 24.98 11.62
C TYR A 503 -6.38 24.30 10.58
N TYR A 504 -7.41 23.62 11.08
CA TYR A 504 -8.46 23.05 10.25
C TYR A 504 -9.71 23.91 10.37
N TYR A 505 -10.52 23.99 9.32
CA TYR A 505 -11.80 24.68 9.39
C TYR A 505 -12.96 23.77 8.99
N SER A 506 -14.12 24.03 9.61
CA SER A 506 -15.38 23.43 9.26
C SER A 506 -16.42 24.51 8.96
N VAL A 507 -17.12 24.38 7.84
CA VAL A 507 -18.27 25.24 7.51
C VAL A 507 -19.55 24.49 7.90
N LYS A 508 -20.20 24.96 8.96
CA LYS A 508 -21.51 24.48 9.40
C LYS A 508 -22.60 25.30 8.71
N GLU A 509 -23.45 24.60 7.98
CA GLU A 509 -24.69 25.16 7.43
C GLU A 509 -25.82 24.83 8.40
N GLN A 510 -26.62 25.83 8.81
CA GLN A 510 -27.90 25.61 9.47
C GLN A 510 -29.00 26.00 8.49
N GLY A 511 -29.91 25.07 8.22
CA GLY A 511 -31.01 25.30 7.30
C GLY A 511 -31.85 26.48 7.79
N SER A 512 -32.22 27.40 6.90
CA SER A 512 -33.17 28.46 7.25
C SER A 512 -34.52 27.80 7.51
N ASN A 513 -34.86 27.55 8.77
CA ASN A 513 -36.25 27.34 9.15
C ASN A 513 -36.98 28.64 8.85
N THR A 514 -37.64 28.68 7.69
CA THR A 514 -38.66 29.67 7.42
C THR A 514 -39.79 29.38 8.40
N PHE A 515 -39.78 30.07 9.54
CA PHE A 515 -41.00 30.27 10.30
C PHE A 515 -41.95 31.04 9.36
N LYS A 516 -42.94 30.34 8.81
CA LYS A 516 -44.14 30.96 8.26
C LYS A 516 -45.09 31.27 9.40
#